data_AF-I4VN75-F1
#
_entry.id   AF-I4VN75-F1
#
_cell.length_a   1.000
_cell.length_b   1.000
_cell.length_c   1.000
_cell.angle_alpha   90.00
_cell.angle_beta   90.00
_cell.angle_gamma   90.00
#
_symmetry.space_group_name_H-M   'P 1'
#
loop_
_entity.id
_entity.type
_entity.pdbx_description
1 polymer ?
#
loop_
_entity_poly.entity_id
_entity_poly.type
_entity_poly.pdbx_seq_one_letter_code
_entity_poly.pdbx_strand_id
1 'polypeptide(L)'
;MMRIDTKLPKVGTTIFSVMSQLAMEHKAVNLGQGFPDYEPPRALRDAVTRAMGEGCNQYAPGIGLASLREQIALKTERYMAVGSTRFPR
;
A
#
# COMPACT_ATOMS: atom_id res chain seq x y z
N MET A 1 -15.82 -1.30 -36.08
CA MET A 1 -15.15 -1.74 -34.85
C MET A 1 -13.86 -0.94 -34.70
N MET A 2 -13.69 -0.16 -33.63
CA MET A 2 -12.49 0.66 -33.43
C MET A 2 -11.37 -0.19 -32.84
N ARG A 3 -10.19 -0.20 -33.46
CA ARG A 3 -9.01 -0.93 -32.96
C ARG A 3 -8.26 -0.03 -31.99
N ILE A 4 -8.11 -0.49 -30.74
CA ILE A 4 -7.32 0.22 -29.73
C ILE A 4 -5.87 -0.26 -29.86
N ASP A 5 -4.96 0.65 -30.23
CA ASP A 5 -3.53 0.36 -30.28
C ASP A 5 -2.92 0.53 -28.88
N THR A 6 -2.43 -0.58 -28.32
CA THR A 6 -1.86 -0.59 -26.98
C THR A 6 -0.47 0.04 -26.97
N LYS A 7 -0.23 0.92 -26.00
CA LYS A 7 1.12 1.43 -25.68
C LYS A 7 1.99 0.39 -24.97
N LEU A 8 1.43 -0.75 -24.58
CA LEU A 8 2.09 -1.82 -23.83
C LEU A 8 1.88 -3.19 -24.50
N PRO A 9 2.36 -3.40 -25.74
CA PRO A 9 2.08 -4.61 -26.52
C PRO A 9 2.74 -5.88 -25.96
N LYS A 10 3.69 -5.74 -25.01
CA LYS A 10 4.48 -6.83 -24.44
C LYS A 10 4.24 -7.06 -22.94
N VAL A 11 3.33 -6.30 -22.32
CA VAL A 11 2.96 -6.56 -20.92
C VAL A 11 1.80 -7.56 -20.91
N GLY A 12 1.88 -8.54 -20.04
CA GLY A 12 0.86 -9.57 -19.86
C GLY A 12 0.89 -10.08 -18.42
N THR A 13 0.34 -11.26 -18.22
CA THR A 13 0.33 -11.95 -16.92
C THR A 13 1.75 -12.14 -16.39
N THR A 14 1.96 -11.92 -15.09
CA THR A 14 3.28 -12.09 -14.47
C THR A 14 3.42 -13.51 -13.90
N ILE A 15 4.66 -13.97 -13.74
CA ILE A 15 4.94 -15.27 -13.10
C ILE A 15 4.36 -15.34 -11.68
N PHE A 16 4.30 -14.22 -10.95
CA PHE A 16 3.75 -14.16 -9.61
C PHE A 16 2.26 -14.53 -9.57
N SER A 17 1.46 -14.04 -10.52
CA SER A 17 0.04 -14.38 -10.58
C SER A 17 -0.18 -15.83 -11.03
N VAL A 18 0.60 -16.32 -12.01
CA VAL A 18 0.50 -17.71 -12.47
C VAL A 18 0.86 -18.68 -11.34
N MET A 19 2.00 -18.46 -10.67
CA MET A 19 2.47 -19.36 -9.61
C MET A 19 1.58 -19.31 -8.36
N SER A 20 1.05 -18.14 -8.01
CA SER A 20 0.12 -18.03 -6.88
C SER A 20 -1.18 -18.80 -7.15
N GLN A 21 -1.73 -18.71 -8.37
CA GLN A 21 -2.90 -19.49 -8.76
C GLN A 21 -2.62 -21.00 -8.74
N LEU A 22 -1.48 -21.42 -9.32
CA LEU A 22 -1.09 -22.83 -9.34
C LEU A 22 -0.91 -23.39 -7.92
N ALA A 23 -0.30 -22.63 -7.01
CA ALA A 23 -0.15 -23.03 -5.62
C ALA A 23 -1.52 -23.24 -4.94
N MET A 24 -2.52 -22.39 -5.21
CA MET A 24 -3.88 -22.58 -4.72
C MET A 24 -4.54 -23.83 -5.30
N GLU A 25 -4.47 -24.03 -6.63
CA GLU A 25 -5.06 -25.17 -7.33
C GLU A 25 -4.51 -26.51 -6.82
N HIS A 26 -3.21 -26.55 -6.55
CA HIS A 26 -2.52 -27.75 -6.06
C HIS A 26 -2.43 -27.85 -4.53
N LYS A 27 -3.04 -26.92 -3.80
CA LYS A 27 -2.95 -26.83 -2.32
C LYS A 27 -1.50 -26.84 -1.81
N ALA A 28 -0.60 -26.25 -2.58
CA ALA A 28 0.80 -26.10 -2.20
C ALA A 28 0.99 -24.89 -1.27
N VAL A 29 2.02 -24.94 -0.42
CA VAL A 29 2.44 -23.79 0.38
C VAL A 29 3.08 -22.75 -0.54
N ASN A 30 2.55 -21.53 -0.56
CA ASN A 30 3.03 -20.47 -1.44
C ASN A 30 4.13 -19.63 -0.78
N LEU A 31 5.39 -20.08 -0.90
CA LEU A 31 6.56 -19.30 -0.45
C LEU A 31 6.97 -18.19 -1.45
N GLY A 32 6.29 -18.07 -2.59
CA GLY A 32 6.53 -17.04 -3.60
C GLY A 32 5.66 -15.79 -3.43
N GLN A 33 4.71 -15.76 -2.49
CA GLN A 33 3.86 -14.60 -2.27
C GLN A 33 4.66 -13.40 -1.73
N GLY A 34 4.38 -12.21 -2.26
CA GLY A 34 5.06 -10.97 -1.87
C GLY A 34 4.37 -10.19 -0.75
N PHE A 35 3.38 -10.78 -0.08
CA PHE A 35 2.60 -10.15 0.99
C PHE A 35 2.48 -11.08 2.21
N PRO A 36 2.34 -10.51 3.43
CA PRO A 36 2.14 -11.32 4.64
C PRO A 36 0.82 -12.09 4.63
N ASP A 37 0.79 -13.23 5.31
CA ASP A 37 -0.40 -14.06 5.54
C ASP A 37 -1.09 -13.80 6.90
N TYR A 38 -0.66 -12.75 7.60
CA TYR A 38 -1.22 -12.33 8.88
C TYR A 38 -1.95 -10.98 8.80
N GLU A 39 -2.86 -10.79 9.73
CA GLU A 39 -3.66 -9.58 9.87
C GLU A 39 -2.84 -8.35 10.30
N PRO A 40 -3.19 -7.13 9.82
CA PRO A 40 -2.63 -5.90 10.36
C PRO A 40 -2.91 -5.74 11.87
N PRO A 41 -2.11 -4.92 12.60
CA PRO A 41 -2.35 -4.65 14.01
C PRO A 41 -3.78 -4.19 14.29
N ARG A 42 -4.43 -4.73 15.34
CA ARG A 42 -5.83 -4.43 15.67
C ARG A 42 -6.11 -2.93 15.78
N ALA A 43 -5.22 -2.18 16.44
CA ALA A 43 -5.36 -0.74 16.62
C ALA A 43 -5.47 0.02 15.28
N LEU A 44 -4.78 -0.45 14.23
CA LEU A 44 -4.88 0.15 12.89
C LEU A 44 -6.24 -0.12 12.27
N ARG A 45 -6.74 -1.36 12.37
CA ARG A 45 -8.06 -1.73 11.85
C ARG A 45 -9.17 -0.93 12.55
N ASP A 46 -9.09 -0.82 13.88
CA ASP A 46 -10.05 -0.04 14.68
C ASP A 46 -10.05 1.44 14.30
N ALA A 47 -8.87 2.03 14.06
CA ALA A 47 -8.74 3.42 13.63
C ALA A 47 -9.34 3.68 12.24
N VAL A 48 -9.15 2.75 11.31
CA VAL A 48 -9.76 2.82 9.96
C VAL A 48 -11.29 2.71 10.06
N THR A 49 -11.80 1.74 10.82
CA THR A 49 -13.25 1.58 11.04
C THR A 49 -13.87 2.84 11.63
N ARG A 50 -13.24 3.42 12.65
CA ARG A 50 -13.71 4.67 13.26
C ARG A 50 -13.73 5.82 12.27
N ALA A 51 -12.64 6.05 11.55
CA ALA A 51 -12.54 7.15 10.59
C ALA A 51 -13.61 7.05 9.49
N MET A 52 -13.90 5.83 9.00
CA MET A 52 -14.99 5.62 8.04
C MET A 52 -16.36 5.97 8.63
N GLY A 53 -16.61 5.58 9.89
CA GLY A 53 -17.85 5.90 10.62
C GLY A 53 -18.01 7.39 10.93
N GLU A 54 -16.91 8.11 11.09
CA GLU A 54 -16.87 9.57 11.29
C GLU A 54 -16.98 10.36 9.96
N GLY A 55 -17.12 9.68 8.82
CA GLY A 55 -17.31 10.32 7.52
C GLY A 55 -16.01 10.80 6.87
N CYS A 56 -14.83 10.35 7.31
CA CYS A 56 -13.53 10.63 6.68
C CYS A 56 -13.34 9.86 5.36
N ASN A 57 -14.33 9.94 4.46
CA ASN A 57 -14.44 9.17 3.22
C ASN A 57 -14.27 10.05 1.96
N GLN A 58 -14.06 11.35 2.15
CA GLN A 58 -13.83 12.30 1.06
C GLN A 58 -12.33 12.43 0.75
N TYR A 59 -12.02 13.05 -0.37
CA TYR A 59 -10.65 13.24 -0.81
C TYR A 59 -9.77 13.87 0.27
N ALA A 60 -8.64 13.22 0.54
CA ALA A 60 -7.53 13.85 1.22
C ALA A 60 -6.86 14.90 0.30
N PRO A 61 -6.05 15.82 0.85
CA PRO A 61 -5.20 16.68 0.03
C PRO A 61 -4.30 15.86 -0.90
N GLY A 62 -3.99 16.37 -2.10
CA GLY A 62 -3.22 15.61 -3.11
C GLY A 62 -1.82 15.19 -2.67
N ILE A 63 -1.21 15.95 -1.76
CA ILE A 63 0.09 15.59 -1.15
C ILE A 63 -0.04 14.67 0.08
N GLY A 64 -1.26 14.31 0.47
CA GLY A 64 -1.59 13.58 1.69
C GLY A 64 -1.93 14.47 2.89
N LEU A 65 -2.59 13.87 3.88
CA LEU A 65 -2.97 14.52 5.14
C LEU A 65 -1.74 15.06 5.89
N ALA A 66 -1.85 16.27 6.45
CA ALA A 66 -0.76 16.89 7.20
C ALA A 66 -0.29 16.02 8.38
N SER A 67 -1.25 15.51 9.16
CA SER A 67 -0.98 14.62 10.30
C SER A 67 -0.23 13.34 9.88
N LEU A 68 -0.58 12.75 8.73
CA LEU A 68 0.13 11.57 8.21
C LEU A 68 1.56 11.91 7.80
N ARG A 69 1.76 13.03 7.09
CA ARG A 69 3.10 13.47 6.65
C ARG A 69 4.02 13.76 7.83
N GLU A 70 3.50 14.39 8.89
CA GLU A 70 4.24 14.65 10.13
C GLU A 70 4.67 13.36 10.81
N GLN A 71 3.76 12.37 10.94
CA GLN A 71 4.11 11.08 11.53
C GLN A 71 5.13 10.29 10.70
N ILE A 72 5.08 10.40 9.36
CA ILE A 72 6.11 9.82 8.49
C ILE A 72 7.47 10.48 8.75
N ALA A 73 7.53 11.82 8.84
CA ALA A 73 8.78 12.53 9.12
C ALA A 73 9.39 12.10 10.46
N LEU A 74 8.58 12.07 11.52
CA LEU A 74 9.01 11.62 12.85
C LEU A 74 9.51 10.17 12.86
N LYS A 75 8.82 9.27 12.14
CA LYS A 75 9.25 7.87 12.00
C LYS A 75 10.59 7.78 11.27
N THR A 76 10.76 8.53 10.19
CA THR A 76 12.01 8.57 9.43
C THR A 76 13.17 9.09 10.27
N GLU A 77 12.99 10.19 11.00
CA GLU A 77 14.00 10.72 11.92
C GLU A 77 14.39 9.66 12.97
N ARG A 78 13.40 8.98 13.55
CA ARG A 78 13.62 7.94 14.58
C ARG A 78 14.44 6.76 14.09
N TYR A 79 14.24 6.31 12.85
CA TYR A 79 14.83 5.04 12.37
C TYR A 79 15.95 5.20 11.35
N MET A 80 16.11 6.37 10.72
CA MET A 80 17.03 6.57 9.60
C MET A 80 18.15 7.59 9.87
N ALA A 81 18.28 8.13 11.09
CA ALA A 81 19.32 9.10 11.47
C ALA A 81 19.44 10.31 10.51
N VAL A 82 18.36 10.65 9.80
CA VAL A 82 18.30 11.82 8.93
C VAL A 82 18.00 13.03 9.82
N GLY A 83 18.97 13.95 9.92
CA GLY A 83 18.85 15.16 10.74
C GLY A 83 17.76 16.10 10.23
N SER A 84 16.98 16.65 11.16
CA SER A 84 15.87 17.57 10.90
C SER A 84 16.37 18.94 10.42
N THR A 85 16.38 19.21 9.12
CA THR A 85 16.33 20.60 8.62
C THR A 85 14.90 21.10 8.87
N ARG A 86 14.64 21.60 10.08
CA ARG A 86 13.43 22.37 10.36
C ARG A 86 13.38 23.55 9.39
N PHE A 87 12.44 23.53 8.45
CA PHE A 87 12.09 24.72 7.70
C PHE A 87 11.52 25.74 8.69
N PRO A 88 12.12 26.94 8.82
CA PRO A 88 11.59 27.97 9.71
C PRO A 88 10.20 28.38 9.22
N ARG A 89 9.30 28.59 10.20
CA ARG A 89 7.97 29.15 9.99
C ARG A 89 8.05 30.55 9.42
#